data_AF-A0A7C0YHV3-F1
#
_entry.id   AF-A0A7C0YHV3-F1
#
_cell.length_a   1.000
_cell.length_b   1.000
_cell.length_c   1.000
_cell.angle_alpha   90.00
_cell.angle_beta   90.00
_cell.angle_gamma   90.00
#
_symmetry.space_group_name_H-M   'P 1'
#
loop_
_entity.id
_entity.type
_entity.pdbx_description
1 polymer ?
#
loop_
_entity_poly.entity_id
_entity_poly.type
_entity_poly.pdbx_seq_one_letter_code
_entity_poly.pdbx_strand_id
1 'polypeptide(L)'
;IDQFDGPEPSEEEIEKIESLSDRIQSIGPVNLETIDEYEGLKERYEFLTAQQEDLTKSIEELEEAIRKINMTTRRRLKDAFTSLNERFSEVFADLFGGGKASLILTDEQNILESGIEIVAQPPGKKLQNISLLSGGEKALTAISLIFAGFLIKPAPICILDEADAPLDESNTVKYAAMVRELSRNIQFIVITHNRATMETADNIYGITMEEPGTSKVISMQLTEK
;
A
#
# COMPACT_ATOMS: atom_id res chain seq x y z
N ILE A 1 -60.55 17.54 -66.23
CA ILE A 1 -60.26 16.48 -67.22
C ILE A 1 -59.28 17.12 -68.19
N ASP A 2 -57.99 17.09 -67.85
CA ASP A 2 -56.95 17.35 -68.85
C ASP A 2 -56.75 16.03 -69.58
N GLN A 3 -57.20 15.99 -70.84
CA GLN A 3 -56.88 14.88 -71.74
C GLN A 3 -55.40 14.96 -72.05
N PHE A 4 -54.65 13.98 -71.55
CA PHE A 4 -53.26 13.75 -71.91
C PHE A 4 -53.23 13.20 -73.34
N ASP A 5 -52.78 14.02 -74.29
CA ASP A 5 -52.79 13.73 -75.73
C ASP A 5 -51.39 13.24 -76.19
N GLY A 6 -50.87 12.23 -75.49
CA GLY A 6 -49.62 11.53 -75.85
C GLY A 6 -49.91 10.27 -76.67
N PRO A 7 -48.95 9.74 -77.44
CA PRO A 7 -49.15 8.49 -78.18
C PRO A 7 -49.58 7.37 -77.23
N GLU A 8 -50.55 6.56 -77.64
CA GLU A 8 -50.95 5.37 -76.89
C GLU A 8 -49.70 4.51 -76.61
N PRO A 9 -49.49 4.06 -75.36
CA PRO A 9 -48.31 3.29 -75.01
C PRO A 9 -48.27 2.03 -75.88
N SER A 10 -47.10 1.73 -76.42
CA SER A 10 -46.88 0.51 -77.20
C SER A 10 -47.08 -0.74 -76.33
N GLU A 11 -47.48 -1.87 -76.92
CA GLU A 11 -47.69 -3.13 -76.18
C GLU A 11 -46.46 -3.52 -75.33
N GLU A 12 -45.24 -3.26 -75.82
CA GLU A 12 -43.99 -3.50 -75.08
C GLU A 12 -43.82 -2.60 -73.85
N GLU A 13 -44.37 -1.38 -73.86
CA GLU A 13 -44.35 -0.47 -72.72
C GLU A 13 -45.34 -0.90 -71.64
N ILE A 14 -46.50 -1.43 -72.05
CA ILE A 14 -47.51 -2.00 -71.14
C ILE A 14 -46.95 -3.24 -70.44
N GLU A 15 -46.32 -4.16 -71.18
CA GLU A 15 -45.70 -5.37 -70.63
C GLU A 15 -44.56 -5.06 -69.65
N LYS A 16 -43.77 -4.01 -69.94
CA LYS A 16 -42.74 -3.50 -69.02
C LYS A 16 -43.34 -2.92 -67.74
N ILE A 17 -44.44 -2.16 -67.84
CA ILE A 17 -45.11 -1.59 -66.67
C ILE A 17 -45.71 -2.69 -65.79
N GLU A 18 -46.30 -3.73 -66.39
CA GLU A 18 -46.83 -4.88 -65.65
C GLU A 18 -45.71 -5.66 -64.96
N SER A 19 -44.63 -6.01 -65.68
CA SER A 19 -43.50 -6.73 -65.07
C SER A 19 -42.80 -5.93 -63.96
N LEU A 20 -42.72 -4.61 -64.08
CA LEU A 20 -42.20 -3.73 -63.03
C LEU A 20 -43.15 -3.65 -61.83
N SER A 21 -44.47 -3.59 -62.08
CA SER A 21 -45.48 -3.60 -61.02
C SER A 21 -45.46 -4.91 -60.24
N ASP A 22 -45.37 -6.05 -60.92
CA ASP A 22 -45.27 -7.37 -60.28
C ASP A 22 -43.99 -7.49 -59.44
N ARG A 23 -42.85 -6.98 -59.95
CA ARG A 23 -41.60 -6.91 -59.18
C ARG A 23 -41.75 -6.05 -57.94
N ILE A 24 -42.40 -4.88 -58.03
CA ILE A 24 -42.68 -4.02 -56.87
C ILE A 24 -43.59 -4.76 -55.86
N GLN A 25 -44.60 -5.47 -56.34
CA GLN A 25 -45.54 -6.20 -55.49
C GLN A 25 -44.87 -7.39 -54.79
N SER A 26 -43.89 -8.03 -55.44
CA SER A 26 -43.10 -9.14 -54.86
C SER A 26 -42.17 -8.72 -53.71
N ILE A 27 -41.86 -7.43 -53.58
CA ILE A 27 -41.05 -6.90 -52.46
C ILE A 27 -41.86 -6.90 -51.15
N GLY A 28 -43.19 -7.00 -51.24
CA GLY A 28 -44.09 -7.00 -50.09
C GLY A 28 -44.44 -5.58 -49.62
N PRO A 29 -45.41 -5.43 -48.70
CA PRO A 29 -45.83 -4.13 -48.19
C PRO A 29 -44.67 -3.43 -47.47
N VAL A 30 -44.47 -2.14 -47.76
CA VAL A 30 -43.51 -1.31 -47.02
C VAL A 30 -43.96 -1.23 -45.58
N ASN A 31 -43.23 -1.90 -44.69
CA ASN A 31 -43.52 -1.83 -43.26
C ASN A 31 -42.99 -0.51 -42.70
N LEU A 32 -43.88 0.48 -42.61
CA LEU A 32 -43.55 1.81 -42.10
C LEU A 32 -43.11 1.75 -40.61
N GLU A 33 -43.55 0.76 -39.83
CA GLU A 33 -43.09 0.55 -38.45
C GLU A 33 -41.58 0.22 -38.38
N THR A 34 -41.01 -0.36 -39.44
CA THR A 34 -39.58 -0.68 -39.49
C THR A 34 -38.70 0.57 -39.54
N ILE A 35 -39.21 1.71 -40.02
CA ILE A 35 -38.49 2.98 -40.01
C ILE A 35 -38.42 3.51 -38.58
N ASP A 36 -39.54 3.49 -37.86
CA ASP A 36 -39.62 3.91 -36.45
C ASP A 36 -38.78 2.99 -35.55
N GLU A 37 -38.80 1.67 -35.79
CA GLU A 37 -37.95 0.70 -35.10
C GLU A 37 -36.45 0.94 -35.36
N TYR A 38 -36.08 1.28 -36.60
CA TYR A 38 -34.71 1.62 -36.95
C TYR A 38 -34.24 2.90 -36.24
N GLU A 39 -35.08 3.94 -36.20
CA GLU A 39 -34.77 5.18 -35.49
C GLU A 39 -34.57 4.92 -33.99
N GLY A 40 -35.47 4.16 -33.35
CA GLY A 40 -35.33 3.80 -31.93
C GLY A 40 -34.10 2.94 -31.64
N LEU A 41 -33.77 1.99 -32.54
CA LEU A 41 -32.55 1.19 -32.40
C LEU A 41 -31.29 2.02 -32.58
N LYS A 42 -31.30 2.98 -33.52
CA LYS A 42 -30.21 3.90 -33.78
C LYS A 42 -29.97 4.82 -32.58
N GLU A 43 -31.00 5.41 -31.99
CA GLU A 43 -30.86 6.24 -30.78
C GLU A 43 -30.25 5.43 -29.62
N ARG A 44 -30.72 4.20 -29.41
CA ARG A 44 -30.17 3.32 -28.37
C ARG A 44 -28.72 2.95 -28.64
N TYR A 45 -28.37 2.70 -29.90
CA TYR A 45 -27.00 2.43 -30.33
C TYR A 45 -26.08 3.63 -30.07
N GLU A 46 -26.50 4.83 -30.48
CA GLU A 46 -25.74 6.07 -30.27
C GLU A 46 -25.54 6.35 -28.78
N PHE A 47 -26.59 6.19 -27.96
CA PHE A 47 -26.50 6.34 -26.50
C PHE A 47 -25.52 5.35 -25.86
N LEU A 48 -25.62 4.05 -26.19
CA LEU A 48 -24.73 3.03 -25.63
C LEU A 48 -23.28 3.21 -26.09
N THR A 49 -23.07 3.63 -27.34
CA THR A 49 -21.74 3.92 -27.89
C THR A 49 -21.11 5.10 -27.15
N ALA A 50 -21.86 6.18 -26.91
CA ALA A 50 -21.37 7.31 -26.13
C ALA A 50 -21.01 6.90 -24.68
N GLN A 51 -21.85 6.10 -24.02
CA GLN A 51 -21.51 5.58 -22.69
C GLN A 51 -20.28 4.68 -22.69
N GLN A 52 -20.12 3.85 -23.71
CA GLN A 52 -18.94 3.01 -23.86
C GLN A 52 -17.68 3.85 -24.01
N GLU A 53 -17.70 4.86 -24.88
CA GLU A 53 -16.58 5.78 -25.09
C GLU A 53 -16.21 6.53 -23.81
N ASP A 54 -17.20 7.05 -23.08
CA ASP A 54 -16.98 7.72 -21.79
C ASP A 54 -16.36 6.79 -20.74
N LEU A 55 -16.82 5.53 -20.68
CA LEU A 55 -16.25 4.52 -19.79
C LEU A 55 -14.81 4.17 -20.17
N THR A 56 -14.54 3.96 -21.47
CA THR A 56 -13.19 3.66 -21.96
C THR A 56 -12.24 4.81 -21.63
N LYS A 57 -12.65 6.05 -21.87
CA LYS A 57 -11.85 7.22 -21.52
C LYS A 57 -11.60 7.33 -20.01
N SER A 58 -12.62 7.06 -19.20
CA SER A 58 -12.49 7.07 -17.73
C SER A 58 -11.50 5.99 -17.24
N ILE A 59 -11.49 4.82 -17.87
CA ILE A 59 -10.53 3.75 -17.57
C ILE A 59 -9.10 4.22 -17.90
N GLU A 60 -8.89 4.81 -19.08
CA GLU A 60 -7.57 5.32 -19.49
C GLU A 60 -7.04 6.40 -18.53
N GLU A 61 -7.89 7.33 -18.10
CA GLU A 61 -7.55 8.37 -17.12
C GLU A 61 -7.17 7.77 -15.77
N LEU A 62 -7.92 6.76 -15.29
CA LEU A 62 -7.62 6.05 -14.05
C LEU A 62 -6.29 5.28 -14.16
N GLU A 63 -6.03 4.61 -15.28
CA GLU A 63 -4.76 3.91 -15.52
C GLU A 63 -3.56 4.87 -15.55
N GLU A 64 -3.71 6.06 -16.14
CA GLU A 64 -2.68 7.09 -16.09
C GLU A 64 -2.44 7.59 -14.66
N ALA A 65 -3.51 7.84 -13.89
CA ALA A 65 -3.40 8.23 -12.49
C ALA A 65 -2.68 7.16 -11.66
N ILE A 66 -3.03 5.87 -11.83
CA ILE A 66 -2.38 4.73 -11.17
C ILE A 66 -0.89 4.69 -11.54
N ARG A 67 -0.53 4.85 -12.83
CA ARG A 67 0.87 4.87 -13.27
C ARG A 67 1.66 5.98 -12.59
N LYS A 68 1.10 7.18 -12.48
CA LYS A 68 1.74 8.34 -11.83
C LYS A 68 1.92 8.13 -10.33
N ILE A 69 0.90 7.57 -9.65
CA ILE A 69 0.98 7.21 -8.24
C ILE A 69 2.07 6.15 -8.03
N ASN A 70 2.06 5.07 -8.80
CA ASN A 70 3.05 4.00 -8.70
C ASN A 70 4.49 4.50 -8.89
N MET A 71 4.72 5.37 -9.88
CA MET A 71 6.04 5.98 -10.08
C MET A 71 6.50 6.80 -8.86
N THR A 72 5.60 7.60 -8.29
CA THR A 72 5.90 8.43 -7.12
C THR A 72 6.14 7.58 -5.87
N THR A 73 5.31 6.58 -5.65
CA THR A 73 5.41 5.64 -4.53
C THR A 73 6.70 4.84 -4.61
N ARG A 74 7.07 4.29 -5.78
CA ARG A 74 8.33 3.56 -5.98
C ARG A 74 9.54 4.39 -5.60
N ARG A 75 9.59 5.65 -6.02
CA ARG A 75 10.69 6.56 -5.66
C ARG A 75 10.75 6.77 -4.14
N ARG A 76 9.62 7.15 -3.52
CA ARG A 76 9.57 7.40 -2.08
C ARG A 76 9.92 6.17 -1.24
N LEU A 77 9.46 4.99 -1.65
CA LEU A 77 9.73 3.74 -0.95
C LEU A 77 11.22 3.40 -1.07
N LYS A 78 11.82 3.57 -2.26
CA LYS A 78 13.26 3.36 -2.45
C LYS A 78 14.09 4.29 -1.56
N ASP A 79 13.77 5.59 -1.55
CA ASP A 79 14.49 6.57 -0.72
C ASP A 79 14.36 6.25 0.79
N ALA A 80 13.15 5.89 1.23
CA ALA A 80 12.90 5.50 2.61
C ALA A 80 13.62 4.18 2.98
N PHE A 81 13.63 3.20 2.08
CA PHE A 81 14.31 1.92 2.27
C PHE A 81 15.82 2.10 2.40
N THR A 82 16.45 2.88 1.51
CA THR A 82 17.88 3.17 1.58
C THR A 82 18.22 3.88 2.88
N SER A 83 17.45 4.91 3.26
CA SER A 83 17.65 5.65 4.51
C SER A 83 17.50 4.73 5.74
N LEU A 84 16.48 3.85 5.74
CA LEU A 84 16.24 2.89 6.82
C LEU A 84 17.37 1.87 6.93
N ASN A 85 17.86 1.37 5.80
CA ASN A 85 18.95 0.40 5.77
C ASN A 85 20.27 0.98 6.32
N GLU A 86 20.59 2.23 5.97
CA GLU A 86 21.76 2.93 6.49
C GLU A 86 21.67 3.12 8.01
N ARG A 87 20.55 3.70 8.49
CA ARG A 87 20.34 3.90 9.93
C ARG A 87 20.26 2.60 10.71
N PHE A 88 19.68 1.56 10.12
CA PHE A 88 19.62 0.24 10.73
C PHE A 88 21.02 -0.35 10.94
N SER A 89 21.89 -0.25 9.95
CA SER A 89 23.28 -0.72 10.06
C SER A 89 24.04 0.04 11.15
N GLU A 90 23.88 1.36 11.25
CA GLU A 90 24.49 2.20 12.29
C GLU A 90 24.01 1.81 13.69
N VAL A 91 22.69 1.83 13.92
CA VAL A 91 22.08 1.52 15.23
C VAL A 91 22.37 0.07 15.65
N PHE A 92 22.42 -0.86 14.69
CA PHE A 92 22.80 -2.24 14.97
C PHE A 92 24.24 -2.32 15.48
N ALA A 93 25.18 -1.66 14.80
CA ALA A 93 26.57 -1.64 15.21
C ALA A 93 26.75 -1.03 16.61
N ASP A 94 26.02 0.03 16.93
CA ASP A 94 26.06 0.67 18.25
C ASP A 94 25.53 -0.25 19.36
N LEU A 95 24.37 -0.88 19.15
CA LEU A 95 23.76 -1.78 20.13
C LEU A 95 24.54 -3.09 20.31
N PHE A 96 25.14 -3.64 19.25
CA PHE A 96 25.95 -4.85 19.36
C PHE A 96 27.40 -4.58 19.76
N GLY A 97 27.88 -3.33 19.67
CA GLY A 97 29.29 -2.97 19.85
C GLY A 97 30.16 -3.44 18.67
N GLY A 98 29.58 -3.45 17.47
CA GLY A 98 30.15 -3.96 16.22
C GLY A 98 29.17 -4.85 15.45
N GLY A 99 29.67 -5.54 14.43
CA GLY A 99 28.83 -6.34 13.54
C GLY A 99 28.23 -5.51 12.40
N LYS A 100 27.33 -6.13 11.63
CA LYS A 100 26.66 -5.51 10.48
C LYS A 100 25.26 -6.07 10.35
N ALA A 101 24.30 -5.23 9.97
CA ALA A 101 22.98 -5.69 9.57
C ALA A 101 22.51 -4.91 8.36
N SER A 102 21.67 -5.55 7.55
CA SER A 102 21.11 -4.92 6.35
C SER A 102 19.73 -5.50 6.01
N LEU A 103 18.94 -4.68 5.35
CA LEU A 103 17.68 -5.05 4.73
C LEU A 103 17.93 -5.44 3.28
N ILE A 104 17.34 -6.54 2.83
CA ILE A 104 17.43 -7.04 1.45
C ILE A 104 16.01 -7.12 0.88
N LEU A 105 15.81 -6.60 -0.33
CA LEU A 105 14.56 -6.77 -1.06
C LEU A 105 14.56 -8.15 -1.72
N THR A 106 13.45 -8.89 -1.60
CA THR A 106 13.30 -10.18 -2.29
C THR A 106 13.24 -10.02 -3.81
N ASP A 107 12.71 -8.90 -4.29
CA ASP A 107 12.68 -8.51 -5.70
C ASP A 107 13.02 -7.02 -5.88
N GLU A 108 14.24 -6.75 -6.34
CA GLU A 108 14.71 -5.39 -6.61
C GLU A 108 13.98 -4.71 -7.78
N GLN A 109 13.39 -5.48 -8.70
CA GLN A 109 12.71 -4.95 -9.88
C GLN A 109 11.28 -4.50 -9.55
N ASN A 110 10.66 -5.12 -8.55
CA ASN A 110 9.29 -4.81 -8.14
C ASN A 110 9.18 -4.45 -6.64
N ILE A 111 9.75 -3.31 -6.27
CA ILE A 111 9.76 -2.81 -4.89
C ILE A 111 8.37 -2.64 -4.24
N LEU A 112 7.30 -2.51 -5.03
CA LEU A 112 5.94 -2.36 -4.49
C LEU A 112 5.34 -3.69 -3.99
N GLU A 113 5.79 -4.80 -4.55
CA GLU A 113 5.30 -6.15 -4.23
C GLU A 113 6.37 -7.01 -3.54
N SER A 114 7.62 -6.52 -3.49
CA SER A 114 8.74 -7.19 -2.83
C SER A 114 8.54 -7.29 -1.32
N GLY A 115 8.91 -8.44 -0.76
CA GLY A 115 9.18 -8.59 0.66
C GLY A 115 10.50 -7.94 1.07
N ILE A 116 10.70 -7.83 2.38
CA ILE A 116 11.95 -7.37 3.00
C ILE A 116 12.49 -8.48 3.88
N GLU A 117 13.71 -8.91 3.60
CA GLU A 117 14.47 -9.82 4.46
C GLU A 117 15.45 -9.05 5.34
N ILE A 118 15.56 -9.48 6.60
CA ILE A 118 16.52 -8.92 7.55
C ILE A 118 17.67 -9.91 7.68
N VAL A 119 18.87 -9.45 7.30
CA VAL A 119 20.11 -10.19 7.52
C VAL A 119 20.97 -9.45 8.53
N ALA A 120 21.56 -10.21 9.45
CA ALA A 120 22.41 -9.65 10.49
C ALA A 120 23.64 -10.53 10.71
N GLN A 121 24.72 -9.87 11.10
CA GLN A 121 26.00 -10.42 11.45
C GLN A 121 26.43 -9.83 12.80
N PRO A 122 26.05 -10.47 13.91
CA PRO A 122 26.57 -10.11 15.23
C PRO A 122 28.11 -10.27 15.29
N PRO A 123 28.79 -9.58 16.23
CA PRO A 123 30.23 -9.70 16.42
C PRO A 123 30.69 -11.16 16.55
N GLY A 124 31.66 -11.58 15.73
CA GLY A 124 32.21 -12.93 15.76
C GLY A 124 31.35 -14.02 15.08
N LYS A 125 30.18 -13.67 14.52
CA LYS A 125 29.33 -14.60 13.75
C LYS A 125 29.36 -14.31 12.25
N LYS A 126 28.81 -15.25 11.47
CA LYS A 126 28.58 -15.09 10.03
C LYS A 126 27.26 -14.36 9.78
N LEU A 127 27.12 -13.75 8.61
CA LEU A 127 25.86 -13.17 8.14
C LEU A 127 24.79 -14.27 8.04
N GLN A 128 23.66 -14.08 8.69
CA GLN A 128 22.54 -15.03 8.70
C GLN A 128 21.21 -14.27 8.66
N ASN A 129 20.14 -14.97 8.25
CA ASN A 129 18.78 -14.45 8.35
C ASN A 129 18.37 -14.33 9.83
N ILE A 130 17.58 -13.30 10.16
CA ILE A 130 17.09 -13.03 11.52
C ILE A 130 16.45 -14.26 12.19
N SER A 131 15.84 -15.16 11.41
CA SER A 131 15.19 -16.37 11.92
C SER A 131 16.16 -17.39 12.51
N LEU A 132 17.46 -17.32 12.18
CA LEU A 132 18.50 -18.23 12.63
C LEU A 132 19.29 -17.69 13.84
N LEU A 133 19.00 -16.47 14.30
CA LEU A 133 19.65 -15.86 15.46
C LEU A 133 19.13 -16.43 16.78
N SER A 134 19.89 -16.24 17.87
CA SER A 134 19.40 -16.56 19.22
C SER A 134 18.22 -15.65 19.61
N GLY A 135 17.46 -16.03 20.64
CA GLY A 135 16.30 -15.23 21.09
C GLY A 135 16.66 -13.77 21.42
N GLY A 136 17.74 -13.56 22.19
CA GLY A 136 18.22 -12.22 22.54
C GLY A 136 18.79 -11.46 21.34
N GLU A 137 19.53 -12.13 20.46
CA GLU A 137 20.06 -11.51 19.24
C GLU A 137 18.93 -11.09 18.29
N LYS A 138 17.91 -11.93 18.13
CA LYS A 138 16.73 -11.63 17.33
C LYS A 138 15.97 -10.43 17.88
N ALA A 139 15.77 -10.37 19.20
CA ALA A 139 15.11 -9.25 19.85
C ALA A 139 15.90 -7.95 19.69
N LEU A 140 17.21 -7.98 19.96
CA LEU A 140 18.06 -6.79 19.83
C LEU A 140 18.13 -6.30 18.38
N THR A 141 18.21 -7.22 17.41
CA THR A 141 18.15 -6.88 15.97
C THR A 141 16.83 -6.19 15.60
N ALA A 142 15.70 -6.70 16.11
CA ALA A 142 14.39 -6.09 15.87
C ALA A 142 14.29 -4.69 16.51
N ILE A 143 14.79 -4.54 17.74
CA ILE A 143 14.87 -3.25 18.43
C ILE A 143 15.74 -2.26 17.64
N SER A 144 16.90 -2.69 17.13
CA SER A 144 17.74 -1.84 16.27
C SER A 144 16.98 -1.31 15.06
N LEU A 145 16.16 -2.13 14.42
CA LEU A 145 15.36 -1.72 13.26
C LEU A 145 14.28 -0.70 13.64
N ILE A 146 13.59 -0.91 14.77
CA ILE A 146 12.57 0.02 15.27
C ILE A 146 13.20 1.39 15.58
N PHE A 147 14.34 1.38 16.30
CA PHE A 147 15.06 2.60 16.66
C PHE A 147 15.63 3.32 15.44
N ALA A 148 16.12 2.60 14.43
CA ALA A 148 16.50 3.20 13.15
C ALA A 148 15.32 3.91 12.47
N GLY A 149 14.12 3.33 12.53
CA GLY A 149 12.89 3.96 12.06
C GLY A 149 12.59 5.29 12.78
N PHE A 150 12.80 5.33 14.09
CA PHE A 150 12.61 6.55 14.89
C PHE A 150 13.61 7.66 14.56
N LEU A 151 14.84 7.34 14.15
CA LEU A 151 15.81 8.34 13.69
C LEU A 151 15.41 9.00 12.37
N ILE A 152 14.62 8.32 11.55
CA ILE A 152 14.13 8.85 10.25
C ILE A 152 12.83 9.62 10.44
N LYS A 153 11.91 9.05 11.21
CA LYS A 153 10.60 9.62 11.47
C LYS A 153 10.27 9.44 12.95
N PRO A 154 10.62 10.40 13.81
CA PRO A 154 10.38 10.27 15.25
C PRO A 154 8.88 10.23 15.53
N ALA A 155 8.47 9.22 16.29
CA ALA A 155 7.13 9.17 16.85
C ALA A 155 7.08 10.05 18.10
N PRO A 156 5.95 10.73 18.40
CA PRO A 156 5.87 11.54 19.61
C PRO A 156 5.92 10.70 20.90
N ILE A 157 5.36 9.48 20.86
CA ILE A 157 5.30 8.55 21.99
C ILE A 157 5.65 7.14 21.50
N CYS A 158 6.45 6.41 22.28
CA CYS A 158 6.78 5.01 22.09
C CYS A 158 6.48 4.22 23.38
N ILE A 159 5.74 3.11 23.25
CA ILE A 159 5.43 2.20 24.36
C ILE A 159 6.16 0.88 24.09
N LEU A 160 6.97 0.44 25.04
CA LEU A 160 7.73 -0.81 24.98
C LEU A 160 7.31 -1.70 26.13
N ASP A 161 6.74 -2.86 25.81
CA ASP A 161 6.28 -3.83 26.80
C ASP A 161 7.23 -5.03 26.86
N GLU A 162 7.99 -5.13 27.95
CA GLU A 162 9.00 -6.17 28.20
C GLU A 162 9.97 -6.41 27.03
N ALA A 163 10.30 -5.36 26.28
CA ALA A 163 11.17 -5.44 25.11
C ALA A 163 12.59 -5.95 25.45
N ASP A 164 13.00 -5.77 26.69
CA ASP A 164 14.30 -6.17 27.24
C ASP A 164 14.31 -7.57 27.89
N ALA A 165 13.15 -8.24 28.02
CA ALA A 165 13.06 -9.58 28.63
C ALA A 165 14.00 -10.65 28.01
N PRO A 166 14.23 -10.71 26.69
CA PRO A 166 15.13 -11.70 26.10
C PRO A 166 16.60 -11.27 26.09
N LEU A 167 16.94 -10.08 26.61
CA LEU A 167 18.29 -9.52 26.58
C LEU A 167 19.10 -9.98 27.80
N ASP A 168 20.40 -10.16 27.60
CA ASP A 168 21.34 -10.33 28.71
C ASP A 168 21.67 -8.98 29.36
N GLU A 169 22.38 -9.02 30.48
CA GLU A 169 22.71 -7.82 31.28
C GLU A 169 23.50 -6.79 30.45
N SER A 170 24.48 -7.24 29.68
CA SER A 170 25.31 -6.36 28.83
C SER A 170 24.50 -5.66 27.74
N ASN A 171 23.63 -6.38 27.04
CA ASN A 171 22.80 -5.79 25.98
C ASN A 171 21.66 -4.94 26.55
N THR A 172 21.16 -5.27 27.75
CA THR A 172 20.17 -4.43 28.44
C THR A 172 20.73 -3.04 28.72
N VAL A 173 21.97 -2.92 29.20
CA VAL A 173 22.60 -1.62 29.47
C VAL A 173 22.69 -0.77 28.20
N LYS A 174 23.09 -1.37 27.07
CA LYS A 174 23.18 -0.67 25.78
C LYS A 174 21.80 -0.25 25.26
N TYR A 175 20.81 -1.14 25.39
CA TYR A 175 19.41 -0.82 25.09
C TYR A 175 18.91 0.37 25.92
N ALA A 176 19.11 0.34 27.23
CA ALA A 176 18.69 1.39 28.15
C ALA A 176 19.38 2.74 27.85
N ALA A 177 20.67 2.71 27.48
CA ALA A 177 21.40 3.89 27.04
C ALA A 177 20.82 4.48 25.74
N MET A 178 20.47 3.63 24.77
CA MET A 178 19.86 4.06 23.51
C MET A 178 18.46 4.66 23.73
N VAL A 179 17.63 4.04 24.59
CA VAL A 179 16.33 4.59 24.99
C VAL A 179 16.50 5.98 25.63
N ARG A 180 17.50 6.15 26.50
CA ARG A 180 17.83 7.45 27.12
C ARG A 180 18.26 8.51 26.11
N GLU A 181 18.97 8.11 25.06
CA GLU A 181 19.36 9.03 23.99
C GLU A 181 18.16 9.47 23.15
N LEU A 182 17.35 8.51 22.72
CA LEU A 182 16.15 8.77 21.93
C LEU A 182 15.09 9.53 22.74
N SER A 183 15.07 9.39 24.07
CA SER A 183 14.08 10.06 24.93
C SER A 183 14.16 11.59 24.91
N ARG A 184 15.25 12.15 24.38
CA ARG A 184 15.41 13.60 24.14
C ARG A 184 14.38 14.13 23.15
N ASN A 185 13.95 13.31 22.19
CA ASN A 185 13.04 13.70 21.12
C ASN A 185 11.71 12.92 21.14
N ILE A 186 11.65 11.79 21.85
CA ILE A 186 10.52 10.85 21.87
C ILE A 186 10.13 10.58 23.31
N GLN A 187 8.85 10.59 23.63
CA GLN A 187 8.42 10.16 24.96
C GLN A 187 8.35 8.63 25.03
N PHE A 188 9.13 8.02 25.92
CA PHE A 188 9.12 6.58 26.15
C PHE A 188 8.28 6.20 27.37
N ILE A 189 7.46 5.15 27.22
CA ILE A 189 6.80 4.43 28.30
C ILE A 189 7.30 2.99 28.22
N VAL A 190 8.11 2.57 29.19
CA VAL A 190 8.71 1.23 29.19
C VAL A 190 8.14 0.44 30.35
N ILE A 191 7.57 -0.73 30.05
CA ILE A 191 7.13 -1.73 31.01
C ILE A 191 8.25 -2.76 31.09
N THR A 192 8.85 -2.92 32.26
CA THR A 192 9.99 -3.81 32.47
C THR A 192 10.10 -4.21 33.93
N HIS A 193 10.73 -5.35 34.19
CA HIS A 193 11.19 -5.78 35.51
C HIS A 193 12.73 -5.71 35.63
N ASN A 194 13.43 -5.24 34.59
CA ASN A 194 14.89 -5.20 34.54
C ASN A 194 15.42 -3.93 35.23
N ARG A 195 16.30 -4.12 36.21
CA ARG A 195 16.87 -3.03 37.02
C ARG A 195 17.68 -2.04 36.17
N ALA A 196 18.47 -2.52 35.21
CA ALA A 196 19.30 -1.65 34.39
C ALA A 196 18.45 -0.69 33.52
N THR A 197 17.29 -1.15 33.04
CA THR A 197 16.34 -0.31 32.30
C THR A 197 15.60 0.65 33.24
N MET A 198 15.23 0.22 34.45
CA MET A 198 14.60 1.09 35.45
C MET A 198 15.51 2.24 35.88
N GLU A 199 16.80 2.00 36.01
CA GLU A 199 17.79 3.01 36.45
C GLU A 199 17.95 4.19 35.48
N THR A 200 17.59 4.03 34.20
CA THR A 200 17.68 5.12 33.21
C THR A 200 16.41 5.97 33.09
N ALA A 201 15.33 5.58 33.78
CA ALA A 201 14.05 6.26 33.75
C ALA A 201 14.06 7.56 34.57
N ASP A 202 13.32 8.58 34.12
CA ASP A 202 13.11 9.80 34.92
C ASP A 202 12.04 9.59 36.01
N ASN A 203 11.02 8.79 35.69
CA ASN A 203 9.91 8.48 36.58
C ASN A 203 9.62 6.97 36.51
N ILE A 204 9.40 6.37 37.68
CA ILE A 204 8.96 4.99 37.82
C ILE A 204 7.53 4.98 38.34
N TYR A 205 6.67 4.23 37.65
CA TYR A 205 5.32 3.91 38.11
C TYR A 205 5.28 2.43 38.48
N GLY A 206 5.16 2.14 39.77
CA GLY A 206 4.97 0.78 40.26
C GLY A 206 3.49 0.44 40.31
N ILE A 207 3.14 -0.78 39.88
CA ILE A 207 1.79 -1.32 40.01
C ILE A 207 1.81 -2.34 41.16
N THR A 208 0.96 -2.12 42.18
CA THR A 208 0.81 -3.03 43.32
C THR A 208 -0.64 -3.50 43.44
N MET A 209 -0.85 -4.68 44.01
CA MET A 209 -2.15 -5.26 44.29
C MET A 209 -2.29 -5.44 45.81
N GLU A 210 -2.80 -4.42 46.49
CA GLU A 210 -3.07 -4.46 47.95
C GLU A 210 -4.26 -5.38 48.26
N GLU A 211 -5.27 -5.37 47.39
CA GLU A 211 -6.46 -6.21 47.46
C GLU A 211 -6.58 -7.06 46.19
N PRO A 212 -6.99 -8.35 46.28
CA PRO A 212 -7.15 -9.20 45.11
C PRO A 212 -8.07 -8.57 44.06
N GLY A 213 -7.56 -8.37 42.85
CA GLY A 213 -8.32 -7.82 41.71
C GLY A 213 -8.33 -6.29 41.60
N THR A 214 -7.75 -5.56 42.56
CA THR A 214 -7.63 -4.10 42.49
C THR A 214 -6.17 -3.68 42.35
N SER A 215 -5.83 -3.06 41.21
CA SER A 215 -4.49 -2.51 40.98
C SER A 215 -4.41 -1.07 41.48
N LYS A 216 -3.32 -0.75 42.19
CA LYS A 216 -3.01 0.60 42.67
C LYS A 216 -1.67 1.03 42.12
N VAL A 217 -1.60 2.28 41.66
CA VAL A 217 -0.39 2.86 41.09
C VAL A 217 0.35 3.65 42.16
N ILE A 218 1.64 3.40 42.29
CA ILE A 218 2.59 4.19 43.07
C ILE A 218 3.57 4.85 42.11
N SER A 219 3.95 6.10 42.38
CA SER A 219 4.89 6.85 41.52
C SER A 219 6.11 7.29 42.31
N MET A 220 7.28 7.19 41.69
CA MET A 220 8.56 7.67 42.20
C MET A 220 9.26 8.44 41.08
N GLN A 221 9.84 9.59 41.41
CA GLN A 221 10.70 10.34 40.49
C GLN A 221 12.16 10.03 40.85
N LEU A 222 12.96 9.58 39.88
CA LEU A 222 14.35 9.17 40.09
C LEU A 222 15.33 10.33 39.94
N THR A 223 14.96 11.37 39.21
CA THR A 223 15.84 12.52 38.94
C THR A 223 15.72 13.60 40.03
N GLU A 224 16.76 13.75 40.86
CA GLU A 224 17.14 15.08 41.38
C GLU A 224 17.77 15.88 40.23
N LYS A 225 17.44 17.18 40.14
CA LYS A 225 17.80 18.09 39.05
C LYS A 225 19.28 18.10 38.65
#